data_AF-A0A6J7F8S6-F1
#
_entry.id   AF-A0A6J7F8S6-F1
#
_cell.length_a   1.000
_cell.length_b   1.000
_cell.length_c   1.000
_cell.angle_alpha   90.00
_cell.angle_beta   90.00
_cell.angle_gamma   90.00
#
_symmetry.space_group_name_H-M   'P 1'
#
loop_
_entity.id
_entity.type
_entity.pdbx_description
1 polymer ?
#
loop_
_entity_poly.entity_id
_entity_poly.type
_entity_poly.pdbx_seq_one_letter_code
_entity_poly.pdbx_strand_id
1 'polypeptide(L)'
;MGFKRLTAGPISKLYEGISRPGHFDGVVTVVRRLFDLAKPKVAIFGEKDFQQLTLIKEIAADIKIIAAPTIREADGLAMSSRNVRLTEEGRVAAAIISKALRESKNQAELRSILSGEPALTIDYADYIDEKTFLAPNESTEFTRAIVAGWINGVRLLDNMSVKSEQN
;
A
#
# COMPACT_ATOMS: atom_id res chain seq x y z
N MET A 1 8.85 -23.15 -24.39
CA MET A 1 8.63 -23.42 -22.96
C MET A 1 8.25 -22.12 -22.26
N GLY A 2 7.03 -22.00 -21.75
CA GLY A 2 6.57 -20.83 -20.98
C GLY A 2 6.46 -21.21 -19.50
N PHE A 3 6.79 -20.29 -18.61
CA PHE A 3 6.53 -20.45 -17.17
C PHE A 3 5.05 -20.21 -16.87
N LYS A 4 4.51 -20.96 -15.90
CA LYS A 4 3.10 -20.85 -15.48
C LYS A 4 2.85 -19.45 -14.91
N ARG A 5 1.89 -18.72 -15.48
CA ARG A 5 1.38 -17.48 -14.88
C ARG A 5 0.43 -17.83 -13.74
N LEU A 6 0.53 -17.08 -12.66
CA LEU A 6 -0.41 -17.11 -11.55
C LEU A 6 -1.39 -15.95 -11.69
N THR A 7 -2.62 -16.19 -11.24
CA THR A 7 -3.64 -15.16 -11.09
C THR A 7 -3.72 -14.81 -9.62
N ALA A 8 -3.63 -13.53 -9.30
CA ALA A 8 -3.77 -13.03 -7.95
C ALA A 8 -5.24 -13.07 -7.51
N GLY A 9 -5.48 -13.27 -6.21
CA GLY A 9 -6.83 -13.42 -5.64
C GLY A 9 -7.71 -12.17 -5.79
N PRO A 10 -8.94 -12.18 -5.25
CA PRO A 10 -9.91 -11.08 -5.39
C PRO A 10 -9.37 -9.70 -4.97
N ILE A 11 -8.51 -9.65 -3.95
CA ILE A 11 -7.86 -8.41 -3.48
C ILE A 11 -7.10 -7.72 -4.63
N SER A 12 -6.57 -8.47 -5.60
CA SER A 12 -5.85 -7.91 -6.75
C SER A 12 -6.70 -7.08 -7.72
N LYS A 13 -8.02 -7.10 -7.55
CA LYS A 13 -8.98 -6.34 -8.37
C LYS A 13 -9.47 -5.07 -7.69
N LEU A 14 -8.94 -4.76 -6.50
CA LEU A 14 -9.24 -3.56 -5.71
C LEU A 14 -8.07 -2.57 -5.78
N TYR A 15 -8.31 -1.29 -5.49
CA TYR A 15 -7.28 -0.24 -5.32
C TYR A 15 -6.16 -0.25 -6.38
N GLU A 16 -4.92 -0.56 -6.02
CA GLU A 16 -3.79 -0.63 -6.96
C GLU A 16 -4.06 -1.53 -8.17
N GLY A 17 -4.89 -2.56 -7.98
CA GLY A 17 -5.33 -3.48 -9.02
C GLY A 17 -6.27 -2.86 -10.05
N ILE A 18 -7.12 -1.93 -9.63
CA ILE A 18 -7.99 -1.15 -10.52
C ILE A 18 -7.13 -0.18 -11.34
N SER A 19 -6.23 0.54 -10.66
CA SER A 19 -5.35 1.52 -11.31
C SER A 19 -4.29 0.85 -12.21
N ARG A 20 -3.99 -0.45 -12.00
CA ARG A 20 -2.95 -1.20 -12.73
C ARG A 20 -3.41 -2.63 -13.07
N PRO A 21 -4.33 -2.81 -14.03
CA PRO A 21 -4.88 -4.13 -14.37
C PRO A 21 -3.79 -5.15 -14.73
N GLY A 22 -3.86 -6.34 -14.13
CA GLY A 22 -2.89 -7.43 -14.33
C GLY A 22 -1.53 -7.23 -13.64
N HIS A 23 -1.31 -6.11 -12.94
CA HIS A 23 -0.04 -5.85 -12.23
C HIS A 23 0.27 -6.95 -11.21
N PHE A 24 -0.70 -7.29 -10.37
CA PHE A 24 -0.51 -8.25 -9.30
C PHE A 24 -0.31 -9.68 -9.78
N ASP A 25 -0.96 -10.10 -10.88
CA ASP A 25 -0.70 -11.39 -11.54
C ASP A 25 0.79 -11.51 -11.92
N GLY A 26 1.36 -10.43 -12.46
CA GLY A 26 2.79 -10.33 -12.74
C GLY A 26 3.63 -10.46 -11.48
N VAL A 27 3.27 -9.74 -10.41
CA VAL A 27 3.99 -9.79 -9.13
C VAL A 27 3.98 -11.19 -8.52
N VAL A 28 2.81 -11.79 -8.33
CA VAL A 28 2.72 -13.13 -7.71
C VAL A 28 3.41 -14.20 -8.57
N THR A 29 3.38 -14.06 -9.89
CA THR A 29 4.10 -14.96 -10.80
C THR A 29 5.61 -14.85 -10.61
N VAL A 30 6.16 -13.63 -10.59
CA VAL A 30 7.61 -13.43 -10.44
C VAL A 30 8.07 -13.86 -9.04
N VAL A 31 7.34 -13.46 -8.00
CA VAL A 31 7.68 -13.80 -6.61
C VAL A 31 7.63 -15.32 -6.39
N ARG A 32 6.62 -16.02 -6.91
CA ARG A 32 6.57 -17.49 -6.82
C ARG A 32 7.79 -18.14 -7.46
N ARG A 33 8.20 -17.68 -8.65
CA ARG A 33 9.39 -18.21 -9.33
C ARG A 33 10.66 -17.96 -8.52
N LEU A 34 10.79 -16.78 -7.89
CA LEU A 34 11.92 -16.50 -7.00
C LEU A 34 11.91 -17.43 -5.78
N PHE A 35 10.74 -17.70 -5.20
CA PHE A 35 10.60 -18.67 -4.11
C PHE A 35 10.99 -20.10 -4.52
N ASP A 36 10.59 -20.55 -5.72
CA ASP A 36 10.93 -21.88 -6.24
C ASP A 36 12.45 -22.05 -6.48
N LEU A 37 13.12 -20.98 -6.94
CA LEU A 37 14.55 -20.97 -7.25
C LEU A 37 15.41 -20.81 -5.99
N ALA A 38 15.09 -19.83 -5.14
CA ALA A 38 15.90 -19.49 -3.98
C ALA A 38 15.58 -20.35 -2.75
N LYS A 39 14.39 -20.95 -2.69
CA LYS A 39 13.88 -21.78 -1.57
C LYS A 39 14.14 -21.15 -0.19
N PRO A 40 13.78 -19.87 0.03
CA PRO A 40 14.10 -19.20 1.28
C PRO A 40 13.25 -19.77 2.42
N LYS A 41 13.79 -19.78 3.65
CA LYS A 41 12.97 -20.00 4.86
C LYS A 41 12.21 -18.75 5.27
N VAL A 42 12.75 -17.58 4.93
CA VAL A 42 12.24 -16.26 5.30
C VAL A 42 12.36 -15.32 4.11
N ALA A 43 11.32 -14.54 3.85
CA ALA A 43 11.35 -13.45 2.87
C ALA A 43 10.81 -12.16 3.51
N ILE A 44 11.43 -11.03 3.17
CA ILE A 44 11.11 -9.72 3.76
C ILE A 44 10.50 -8.83 2.68
N PHE A 45 9.33 -8.26 2.97
CA PHE A 45 8.64 -7.33 2.07
C PHE A 45 8.22 -6.08 2.84
N GLY A 46 8.34 -4.92 2.19
CA GLY A 46 7.98 -3.64 2.79
C GLY A 46 6.46 -3.50 2.95
N GLU A 47 6.03 -3.03 4.12
CA GLU A 47 4.63 -2.78 4.46
C GLU A 47 4.02 -1.60 3.67
N LYS A 48 4.88 -0.73 3.13
CA LYS A 48 4.48 0.37 2.25
C LYS A 48 3.61 -0.10 1.09
N ASP A 49 3.92 -1.25 0.50
CA ASP A 49 3.11 -1.88 -0.55
C ASP A 49 2.18 -2.93 0.07
N PHE A 50 1.31 -2.51 1.00
CA PHE A 50 0.51 -3.40 1.87
C PHE A 50 -0.33 -4.41 1.08
N GLN A 51 -0.99 -3.98 0.00
CA GLN A 51 -1.78 -4.87 -0.87
C GLN A 51 -0.91 -5.96 -1.53
N GLN A 52 0.30 -5.60 -1.95
CA GLN A 52 1.27 -6.55 -2.49
C GLN A 52 1.70 -7.56 -1.41
N LEU A 53 2.03 -7.06 -0.21
CA LEU A 53 2.40 -7.89 0.92
C LEU A 53 1.30 -8.92 1.25
N THR A 54 0.04 -8.50 1.28
CA THR A 54 -1.10 -9.40 1.53
C THR A 54 -1.20 -10.49 0.48
N LEU A 55 -1.14 -10.14 -0.81
CA LEU A 55 -1.18 -11.10 -1.90
C LEU A 55 0.03 -12.06 -1.91
N ILE A 56 1.20 -11.59 -1.49
CA ILE A 56 2.40 -12.44 -1.38
C ILE A 56 2.27 -13.45 -0.23
N LYS A 57 1.65 -13.05 0.89
CA LYS A 57 1.37 -13.98 2.00
C LYS A 57 0.50 -15.16 1.55
N GLU A 58 -0.42 -14.97 0.61
CA GLU A 58 -1.28 -16.04 0.07
C GLU A 58 -0.49 -17.11 -0.71
N ILE A 59 0.63 -16.76 -1.34
CA ILE A 59 1.44 -17.68 -2.17
C ILE A 59 2.68 -18.23 -1.46
N ALA A 60 2.95 -17.77 -0.23
CA ALA A 60 4.19 -18.04 0.49
C ALA A 60 4.33 -19.49 0.98
N ALA A 61 3.22 -20.23 1.15
CA ALA A 61 3.20 -21.58 1.70
C ALA A 61 4.03 -21.68 3.00
N ASP A 62 5.12 -22.45 3.02
CA ASP A 62 5.98 -22.66 4.19
C ASP A 62 7.01 -21.54 4.44
N ILE A 63 7.03 -20.51 3.60
CA ILE A 63 7.98 -19.39 3.71
C ILE A 63 7.44 -18.37 4.71
N LYS A 64 8.23 -18.07 5.74
CA LYS A 64 7.89 -17.02 6.71
C LYS A 64 8.04 -15.64 6.05
N ILE A 65 6.93 -14.92 5.90
CA ILE A 65 6.92 -13.54 5.41
C ILE A 65 7.07 -12.56 6.59
N ILE A 66 8.12 -11.75 6.57
CA ILE A 66 8.31 -10.64 7.51
C ILE A 66 7.89 -9.34 6.82
N ALA A 67 6.93 -8.65 7.43
CA ALA A 67 6.55 -7.29 7.04
C ALA A 67 7.57 -6.31 7.63
N ALA A 68 8.35 -5.66 6.77
CA ALA A 68 9.26 -4.59 7.19
C ALA A 68 8.49 -3.27 7.27
N PRO A 69 8.55 -2.53 8.40
CA PRO A 69 7.86 -1.25 8.54
C PRO A 69 8.19 -0.28 7.42
N THR A 70 7.21 0.56 7.04
CA THR A 70 7.44 1.66 6.10
C THR A 70 8.49 2.60 6.66
N ILE A 71 9.65 2.67 6.00
CA ILE A 71 10.69 3.64 6.32
C ILE A 71 10.32 4.99 5.72
N ARG A 72 10.46 6.05 6.51
CA ARG A 72 10.05 7.41 6.17
C ARG A 72 11.26 8.34 6.11
N GLU A 73 11.19 9.34 5.25
CA GLU A 73 12.14 10.45 5.20
C GLU A 73 11.95 11.37 6.43
N ALA A 74 12.86 12.34 6.62
CA ALA A 74 12.84 13.23 7.79
C ALA A 74 11.55 14.06 7.90
N ASP A 75 10.88 14.32 6.77
CA ASP A 75 9.60 15.03 6.67
C ASP A 75 8.37 14.12 6.86
N GLY A 76 8.59 12.81 7.06
CA GLY A 76 7.54 11.80 7.24
C GLY A 76 7.06 11.13 5.95
N LEU A 77 7.49 11.60 4.77
CA LEU A 77 7.13 10.98 3.49
C LEU A 77 7.63 9.54 3.43
N ALA A 78 6.78 8.59 3.04
CA ALA A 78 7.21 7.21 2.85
C ALA A 78 8.29 7.13 1.75
N MET A 79 9.44 6.52 2.08
CA MET A 79 10.53 6.41 1.12
C MET A 79 10.10 5.62 -0.11
N SER A 80 10.40 6.17 -1.27
CA SER A 80 10.05 5.60 -2.56
C SER A 80 11.07 6.04 -3.60
N SER A 81 11.49 5.13 -4.47
CA SER A 81 12.31 5.49 -5.63
C SER A 81 11.61 6.47 -6.58
N ARG A 82 10.30 6.69 -6.43
CA ARG A 82 9.54 7.70 -7.16
C ARG A 82 9.73 9.12 -6.61
N ASN A 83 10.17 9.29 -5.36
CA ASN A 83 10.31 10.61 -4.73
C ASN A 83 11.33 11.48 -5.47
N VAL A 84 12.38 10.88 -6.04
CA VAL A 84 13.38 11.58 -6.87
C VAL A 84 12.80 12.24 -8.13
N ARG A 85 11.58 11.86 -8.52
CA ARG A 85 10.88 12.44 -9.69
C ARG A 85 9.99 13.62 -9.32
N LEU A 86 9.80 13.89 -8.03
CA LEU A 86 9.06 15.06 -7.58
C LEU A 86 9.90 16.32 -7.81
N THR A 87 9.24 17.42 -8.16
CA THR A 87 9.85 18.75 -8.03
C THR A 87 9.93 19.13 -6.56
N GLU A 88 10.64 20.21 -6.23
CA GLU A 88 10.73 20.68 -4.86
C GLU A 88 9.34 21.02 -4.28
N GLU A 89 8.50 21.71 -5.06
CA GLU A 89 7.12 22.03 -4.69
C GLU A 89 6.28 20.76 -4.53
N GLY A 90 6.45 19.79 -5.44
CA GLY A 90 5.76 18.51 -5.35
C GLY A 90 6.15 17.71 -4.11
N ARG A 91 7.39 17.84 -3.64
CA ARG A 91 7.85 17.21 -2.41
C ARG A 91 7.20 17.84 -1.17
N VAL A 92 7.14 19.17 -1.13
CA VAL A 92 6.43 19.90 -0.06
C VAL A 92 4.95 19.50 -0.03
N ALA A 93 4.28 19.45 -1.19
CA ALA A 93 2.89 19.02 -1.30
C ALA A 93 2.69 17.56 -0.83
N ALA A 94 3.64 16.65 -1.13
CA ALA A 94 3.53 15.24 -0.76
C ALA A 94 3.46 14.98 0.76
N ALA A 95 3.93 15.94 1.59
CA ALA A 95 3.84 15.84 3.04
C ALA A 95 2.38 15.74 3.54
N ILE A 96 1.40 16.24 2.77
CA ILE A 96 -0.03 16.14 3.14
C ILE A 96 -0.48 14.69 3.29
N ILE A 97 0.10 13.76 2.54
CA ILE A 97 -0.27 12.33 2.58
C ILE A 97 0.09 11.75 3.94
N SER A 98 1.34 11.96 4.39
CA SER A 98 1.78 11.48 5.71
C SER A 98 1.05 12.20 6.84
N LYS A 99 0.75 13.49 6.68
CA LYS A 99 -0.02 14.28 7.64
C LYS A 99 -1.42 13.68 7.82
N ALA A 100 -2.14 13.50 6.70
CA ALA A 100 -3.50 13.00 6.70
C ALA A 100 -3.58 11.60 7.34
N LEU A 101 -2.69 10.67 6.96
CA LEU A 101 -2.64 9.33 7.54
C LEU A 101 -2.41 9.31 9.06
N ARG A 102 -1.67 10.28 9.60
CA ARG A 102 -1.37 10.36 11.03
C ARG A 102 -2.48 11.05 11.83
N GLU A 103 -3.12 12.04 11.24
CA GLU A 103 -4.04 12.94 11.94
C GLU A 103 -5.51 12.55 11.76
N SER A 104 -5.88 11.86 10.68
CA SER A 104 -7.26 11.42 10.49
C SER A 104 -7.62 10.27 11.42
N LYS A 105 -8.87 10.27 11.90
CA LYS A 105 -9.45 9.16 12.68
C LYS A 105 -10.40 8.29 11.84
N ASN A 106 -10.89 8.83 10.74
CA ASN A 106 -11.83 8.17 9.84
C ASN A 106 -11.64 8.65 8.40
N GLN A 107 -12.35 8.00 7.47
CA GLN A 107 -12.25 8.29 6.05
C GLN A 107 -12.68 9.73 5.68
N ALA A 108 -13.66 10.32 6.38
CA ALA A 108 -14.12 11.67 6.08
C ALA A 108 -13.03 12.70 6.43
N GLU A 109 -12.42 12.58 7.61
CA GLU A 109 -11.28 13.40 8.02
C GLU A 109 -10.08 13.21 7.11
N LEU A 110 -9.76 11.97 6.73
CA LEU A 110 -8.67 11.66 5.80
C LEU A 110 -8.82 12.45 4.51
N ARG A 111 -10.00 12.36 3.87
CA ARG A 111 -10.30 13.06 2.64
C ARG A 111 -10.33 14.58 2.82
N SER A 112 -10.85 15.06 3.95
CA SER A 112 -10.85 16.49 4.27
C SER A 112 -9.44 17.05 4.39
N ILE A 113 -8.52 16.37 5.08
CA ILE A 113 -7.12 16.82 5.20
C ILE A 113 -6.44 16.80 3.83
N LEU A 114 -6.60 15.72 3.05
CA LEU A 114 -6.00 15.60 1.72
C LEU A 114 -6.50 16.69 0.75
N SER A 115 -7.77 17.10 0.84
CA SER A 115 -8.32 18.18 0.01
C SER A 115 -7.72 19.57 0.29
N GLY A 116 -6.97 19.72 1.39
CA GLY A 116 -6.26 20.95 1.71
C GLY A 116 -5.02 21.20 0.85
N GLU A 117 -4.58 20.23 0.04
CA GLU A 117 -3.44 20.36 -0.86
C GLU A 117 -3.91 20.30 -2.34
N PRO A 118 -4.01 21.44 -3.04
CA PRO A 118 -4.50 21.49 -4.42
C PRO A 118 -3.62 20.75 -5.44
N ALA A 119 -2.32 20.57 -5.16
CA ALA A 119 -1.42 19.84 -6.07
C ALA A 119 -1.67 18.32 -6.05
N LEU A 120 -2.38 17.81 -5.04
CA LEU A 120 -2.69 16.39 -4.90
C LEU A 120 -4.00 16.05 -5.61
N THR A 121 -3.91 15.20 -6.64
CA THR A 121 -5.08 14.52 -7.20
C THR A 121 -5.23 13.14 -6.55
N ILE A 122 -6.24 12.97 -5.72
CA ILE A 122 -6.52 11.70 -5.01
C ILE A 122 -6.97 10.63 -6.02
N ASP A 123 -6.33 9.47 -5.99
CA ASP A 123 -6.77 8.25 -6.69
C ASP A 123 -7.73 7.47 -5.79
N TYR A 124 -7.27 7.14 -4.57
CA TYR A 124 -8.12 6.61 -3.51
C TYR A 124 -7.60 7.05 -2.13
N ALA A 125 -8.49 7.09 -1.15
CA ALA A 125 -8.19 7.46 0.23
C ALA A 125 -9.27 6.87 1.16
N ASP A 126 -9.00 5.70 1.73
CA ASP A 126 -10.01 4.90 2.43
C ASP A 126 -9.46 4.25 3.69
N TYR A 127 -10.36 3.97 4.63
CA TYR A 127 -10.08 3.08 5.76
C TYR A 127 -10.58 1.70 5.35
N ILE A 128 -9.74 0.68 5.51
CA ILE A 128 -10.02 -0.69 5.10
C ILE A 128 -9.79 -1.67 6.24
N ASP A 129 -10.55 -2.76 6.21
CA ASP A 129 -10.20 -3.99 6.90
C ASP A 129 -8.95 -4.60 6.25
N GLU A 130 -7.90 -4.86 7.04
CA GLU A 130 -6.61 -5.36 6.54
C GLU A 130 -6.69 -6.72 5.85
N LYS A 131 -7.69 -7.54 6.18
CA LYS A 131 -7.89 -8.87 5.62
C LYS A 131 -8.68 -8.80 4.31
N THR A 132 -9.73 -7.98 4.26
CA THR A 132 -10.67 -7.99 3.12
C THR A 132 -10.44 -6.88 2.11
N PHE A 133 -9.74 -5.80 2.50
CA PHE A 133 -9.62 -4.58 1.70
C PHE A 133 -10.99 -3.95 1.39
N LEU A 134 -11.99 -4.19 2.24
CA LEU A 134 -13.29 -3.54 2.18
C LEU A 134 -13.45 -2.57 3.36
N ALA A 135 -14.51 -1.78 3.35
CA ALA A 135 -14.84 -0.91 4.47
C ALA A 135 -14.92 -1.73 5.79
N PRO A 136 -14.32 -1.24 6.90
CA PRO A 136 -14.41 -1.88 8.20
C PRO A 136 -15.86 -2.08 8.63
N ASN A 137 -16.12 -3.17 9.32
CA ASN A 137 -17.40 -3.49 9.94
C ASN A 137 -17.19 -3.97 11.39
N GLU A 138 -18.26 -4.36 12.07
CA GLU A 138 -18.21 -4.79 13.48
C GLU A 138 -17.29 -6.00 13.74
N SER A 139 -16.99 -6.81 12.71
CA SER A 139 -16.08 -7.95 12.81
C SER A 139 -14.63 -7.64 12.42
N THR A 140 -14.33 -6.39 12.05
CA THR A 140 -12.98 -5.99 11.62
C THR A 140 -12.05 -5.91 12.83
N GLU A 141 -11.04 -6.77 12.84
CA GLU A 141 -10.02 -6.83 13.90
C GLU A 141 -8.92 -5.77 13.70
N PHE A 142 -8.49 -5.57 12.46
CA PHE A 142 -7.43 -4.64 12.10
C PHE A 142 -7.88 -3.71 10.99
N THR A 143 -7.78 -2.40 11.25
CA THR A 143 -8.10 -1.36 10.27
C THR A 143 -6.84 -0.65 9.80
N ARG A 144 -6.79 -0.29 8.52
CA ARG A 144 -5.70 0.45 7.91
C ARG A 144 -6.21 1.59 7.05
N ALA A 145 -5.62 2.76 7.19
CA ALA A 145 -5.81 3.85 6.25
C ALA A 145 -4.87 3.65 5.06
N ILE A 146 -5.40 3.73 3.83
CA ILE A 146 -4.63 3.63 2.59
C ILE A 146 -4.87 4.87 1.72
N VAL A 147 -3.81 5.37 1.09
CA VAL A 147 -3.88 6.53 0.20
C VAL A 147 -3.03 6.27 -1.04
N ALA A 148 -3.57 6.62 -2.19
CA ALA A 148 -2.79 6.86 -3.40
C ALA A 148 -3.25 8.14 -4.08
N GLY A 149 -2.33 8.83 -4.73
CA GLY A 149 -2.63 10.05 -5.47
C GLY A 149 -1.46 10.50 -6.33
N TRP A 150 -1.72 11.52 -7.13
CA TRP A 150 -0.78 12.09 -8.08
C TRP A 150 -0.37 13.48 -7.66
N ILE A 151 0.94 13.73 -7.68
CA ILE A 151 1.53 15.06 -7.52
C ILE A 151 2.54 15.23 -8.65
N ASN A 152 2.39 16.29 -9.44
CA ASN A 152 3.29 16.62 -10.55
C ASN A 152 3.54 15.44 -11.51
N GLY A 153 2.48 14.65 -11.79
CA GLY A 153 2.55 13.46 -12.65
C GLY A 153 3.20 12.23 -11.99
N VAL A 154 3.63 12.32 -10.73
CA VAL A 154 4.17 11.20 -9.96
C VAL A 154 3.08 10.61 -9.08
N ARG A 155 2.76 9.32 -9.30
CA ARG A 155 1.83 8.58 -8.42
C ARG A 155 2.55 8.11 -7.16
N LEU A 156 2.08 8.59 -6.02
CA LEU A 156 2.54 8.22 -4.69
C LEU A 156 1.50 7.32 -4.03
N LEU A 157 1.97 6.46 -3.12
CA LEU A 157 1.12 5.64 -2.27
C LEU A 157 1.75 5.54 -0.89
N ASP A 158 0.90 5.53 0.13
CA ASP A 158 1.26 5.35 1.52
C ASP A 158 0.08 4.73 2.27
N ASN A 159 0.35 4.16 3.44
CA ASN A 159 -0.66 3.58 4.30
C ASN A 159 -0.20 3.57 5.76
N MET A 160 -1.16 3.45 6.69
CA MET A 160 -0.88 3.39 8.11
C MET A 160 -1.92 2.53 8.84
N SER A 161 -1.44 1.58 9.67
CA SER A 161 -2.30 0.83 10.58
C SER A 161 -2.98 1.78 11.56
N VAL A 162 -4.29 1.66 11.72
CA VAL A 162 -5.03 2.42 12.73
C VAL A 162 -4.81 1.73 14.07
N LYS A 163 -4.28 2.47 15.05
CA LYS A 163 -4.19 1.94 16.41
C LYS A 163 -5.61 1.82 16.95
N SER A 164 -6.00 0.62 17.36
CA SER A 164 -7.19 0.47 18.20
C SER A 164 -6.99 1.35 19.43
N GLU A 165 -7.91 2.30 19.69
CA GLU A 165 -7.97 2.93 21.00
C GLU A 165 -8.25 1.80 21.99
N GLN A 166 -7.21 1.36 22.69
CA GLN A 166 -7.38 0.47 23.84
C GLN A 166 -8.15 1.30 24.87
N ASN A 167 -9.44 0.97 25.02
CA ASN A 167 -10.26 1.39 26.15
C ASN A 167 -9.59 1.03 27.48
#